data_AF-A0YRU2-F1
#
_entry.id   AF-A0YRU2-F1
#
_cell.length_a   1.000
_cell.length_b   1.000
_cell.length_c   1.000
_cell.angle_alpha   90.00
_cell.angle_beta   90.00
_cell.angle_gamma   90.00
#
_symmetry.space_group_name_H-M   'P 1'
#
loop_
_entity.id
_entity.type
_entity.pdbx_description
1 polymer ?
#
loop_
_entity_poly.entity_id
_entity_poly.type
_entity_poly.pdbx_seq_one_letter_code
_entity_poly.pdbx_strand_id
1 'polypeptide(L)' 'MDQVDNPNKLPRQTFLVSTGFGFLWDPFFGLDGLSLRLDYGFPLVDFRDRGDNIQDDGIYFSINYRF' A
#
# COMPACT_ATOMS: atom_id res chain seq x y z
N MET A 1 9.82 38.22 8.15
CA MET A 1 9.27 37.40 7.05
C MET A 1 9.94 36.05 7.22
N ASP A 2 9.46 35.28 8.19
CA ASP A 2 10.14 34.06 8.60
C ASP A 2 9.54 32.93 7.77
N GLN A 3 10.17 32.62 6.64
CA GLN A 3 10.01 31.30 6.05
C GLN A 3 10.74 30.34 6.99
N VAL A 4 10.00 29.87 7.99
CA VAL A 4 10.37 28.70 8.79
C VAL A 4 10.72 27.61 7.78
N ASP A 5 11.99 27.24 7.74
CA ASP A 5 12.51 26.14 6.93
C ASP A 5 11.60 24.94 7.16
N ASN A 6 10.74 24.64 6.19
CA ASN A 6 9.86 23.50 6.27
C ASN A 6 10.72 22.28 5.89
N PRO A 7 11.11 21.41 6.86
CA PRO A 7 11.96 20.26 6.57
C PRO A 7 11.26 19.21 5.70
N ASN A 8 9.97 19.40 5.42
CA ASN A 8 9.18 18.51 4.60
C ASN A 8 9.60 18.68 3.13
N LYS A 9 10.47 17.77 2.67
CA LYS A 9 10.84 17.67 1.26
C LYS A 9 9.61 17.26 0.46
N LEU A 10 9.05 18.21 -0.29
CA LEU A 10 7.95 17.94 -1.21
C LEU A 10 8.43 16.98 -2.31
N PRO A 11 7.69 15.88 -2.58
CA PRO A 11 8.02 14.99 -3.68
C PRO A 11 8.03 15.79 -4.99
N ARG A 12 9.09 15.66 -5.80
CA ARG A 12 9.17 16.32 -7.12
C ARG A 12 8.18 15.76 -8.14
N GLN A 13 7.59 14.61 -7.86
CA GLN A 13 6.72 13.88 -8.78
C GLN A 13 5.32 13.76 -8.18
N THR A 14 4.33 14.31 -8.90
CA THR A 14 2.91 14.33 -8.48
C THR A 14 2.06 13.30 -9.22
N PHE A 15 2.63 12.61 -10.21
CA PHE A 15 1.94 11.58 -10.98
C PHE A 15 2.26 10.19 -10.44
N LEU A 16 1.22 9.47 -10.02
CA LEU A 16 1.27 8.12 -9.50
C LEU A 16 0.43 7.18 -10.37
N VAL A 17 1.08 6.16 -10.93
CA VAL A 17 0.43 5.04 -11.60
C VAL A 17 1.03 3.75 -11.08
N SER A 18 0.16 2.83 -10.69
CA SER A 18 0.50 1.47 -10.28
C SER A 18 -0.47 0.48 -10.93
N THR A 19 -0.01 -0.75 -11.06
CA THR A 19 -0.85 -1.91 -11.33
C THR A 19 -0.76 -2.85 -10.14
N GLY A 20 -1.57 -3.89 -10.07
CA GLY A 20 -1.48 -4.85 -8.99
C GLY A 20 -2.39 -6.04 -9.18
N PHE A 21 -2.14 -7.07 -8.37
CA PHE A 21 -2.99 -8.23 -8.26
C PHE A 21 -3.45 -8.40 -6.81
N GLY A 22 -4.67 -8.92 -6.65
CA GLY A 22 -5.25 -9.22 -5.36
C GLY A 22 -5.65 -10.68 -5.29
N PHE A 23 -5.41 -11.30 -4.13
CA PHE A 23 -5.90 -12.62 -3.77
C PHE A 23 -6.86 -12.48 -2.61
N LEU A 24 -8.08 -13.00 -2.77
CA LEU A 24 -9.11 -13.05 -1.74
C LEU A 24 -9.38 -14.51 -1.38
N TRP A 25 -9.27 -14.82 -0.09
CA TRP A 25 -9.65 -16.11 0.48
C TRP A 25 -10.81 -15.91 1.46
N ASP A 26 -11.99 -16.41 1.06
CA ASP A 26 -13.22 -16.41 1.85
C ASP A 26 -14.00 -17.71 1.53
N PRO A 27 -14.29 -18.59 2.51
CA PRO A 27 -13.99 -18.49 3.94
C PRO A 27 -12.53 -18.83 4.25
N PHE A 28 -11.85 -17.93 4.95
CA PHE A 28 -10.48 -18.13 5.38
C PHE A 28 -10.41 -19.22 6.45
N PHE A 29 -9.58 -20.25 6.22
CA PHE A 29 -9.51 -21.46 7.05
C PHE A 29 -10.87 -22.18 7.27
N GLY A 30 -11.87 -21.95 6.41
CA GLY A 30 -13.19 -22.56 6.54
C GLY A 30 -14.07 -21.96 7.65
N LEU A 31 -13.68 -20.81 8.21
CA LEU A 31 -14.50 -20.09 9.19
C LEU A 31 -15.43 -19.11 8.47
N ASP A 32 -16.73 -19.34 8.61
CA ASP A 32 -17.74 -18.43 8.06
C ASP A 32 -17.59 -17.03 8.67
N GLY A 33 -17.61 -16.02 7.80
CA GLY A 33 -17.42 -14.63 8.18
C GLY A 33 -15.96 -14.20 8.31
N LEU A 34 -14.98 -15.10 8.21
CA LEU A 34 -13.55 -14.76 8.19
C LEU A 34 -13.02 -14.70 6.76
N SER A 35 -12.41 -13.58 6.39
CA SER A 35 -11.80 -13.38 5.07
C SER A 35 -10.36 -12.87 5.19
N LEU A 36 -9.49 -13.40 4.34
CA LEU A 36 -8.11 -12.92 4.15
C LEU A 36 -8.01 -12.31 2.76
N ARG A 37 -7.42 -11.12 2.67
CA ARG A 37 -7.06 -10.48 1.41
C ARG A 37 -5.59 -10.11 1.40
N LEU A 38 -4.93 -10.39 0.28
CA LEU A 38 -3.53 -10.12 0.03
C LEU A 38 -3.44 -9.38 -1.31
N ASP A 39 -2.97 -8.15 -1.31
CA ASP A 39 -2.80 -7.33 -2.50
C ASP A 39 -1.32 -7.02 -2.72
N TYR A 40 -0.86 -7.13 -3.95
CA TYR A 40 0.46 -6.72 -4.38
C TYR A 40 0.34 -5.65 -5.47
N GLY A 41 0.80 -4.45 -5.16
CA GLY A 41 0.87 -3.31 -6.07
C GLY A 41 2.26 -3.19 -6.67
N PHE A 42 2.36 -3.31 -7.99
CA PHE A 42 3.57 -2.97 -8.72
C PHE A 42 3.50 -1.52 -9.24
N PRO A 43 4.40 -0.63 -8.79
CA PRO A 43 4.50 0.74 -9.27
C PRO A 43 4.99 0.77 -10.73
N LEU A 44 4.30 1.47 -11.63
CA LEU A 44 4.74 1.58 -13.03
C LEU A 44 5.65 2.81 -13.28
N VAL A 45 5.83 3.65 -12.27
CA VAL A 45 6.71 4.82 -12.31
C VAL A 45 7.66 4.81 -11.11
N ASP A 46 8.90 5.25 -11.34
CA ASP A 46 9.96 5.24 -10.32
C ASP A 46 9.75 6.33 -9.27
N PHE A 47 9.40 5.91 -8.05
CA PHE A 47 9.46 6.78 -6.88
C PHE A 47 10.87 6.66 -6.27
N ARG A 48 11.72 7.64 -6.58
CA ARG A 48 13.09 7.73 -6.06
C ARG A 48 13.16 8.03 -4.55
N ASP A 49 12.02 8.32 -3.93
CA ASP A 49 11.90 8.72 -2.52
C ASP A 49 11.10 7.68 -1.69
N ARG A 50 11.12 6.39 -2.06
CA ARG A 50 10.50 5.31 -1.25
C ARG A 50 11.43 4.82 -0.13
N GLY A 51 10.85 4.53 1.03
CA GLY A 51 11.57 3.97 2.18
C GLY A 51 11.89 2.48 2.02
N ASP A 52 12.57 1.90 3.03
CA ASP A 52 13.04 0.50 3.02
C ASP A 52 11.98 -0.51 3.53
N ASN A 53 10.68 -0.20 3.46
CA ASN A 53 9.62 -1.04 4.00
C ASN A 53 8.89 -1.81 2.90
N ILE A 54 8.58 -3.08 3.14
CA ILE A 54 7.90 -3.98 2.19
C ILE A 54 6.47 -3.52 1.80
N GLN A 55 5.83 -2.68 2.60
CA GLN A 55 4.55 -2.05 2.25
C GLN A 55 4.74 -0.87 1.28
N ASP A 56 5.89 -0.19 1.32
CA ASP A 56 6.24 0.85 0.33
C ASP A 56 6.56 0.21 -1.03
N ASP A 57 6.97 -1.07 -1.01
CA ASP A 57 7.12 -1.94 -2.18
C ASP A 57 5.79 -2.49 -2.71
N GLY A 58 4.66 -2.15 -2.06
CA GLY A 58 3.31 -2.40 -2.55
C GLY A 58 2.65 -3.67 -2.03
N ILE A 59 3.18 -4.32 -0.99
CA ILE A 59 2.50 -5.46 -0.35
C ILE A 59 1.51 -4.96 0.70
N TYR A 60 0.24 -5.33 0.57
CA TYR A 60 -0.83 -5.05 1.52
C TYR A 60 -1.58 -6.33 1.89
N PHE A 61 -2.02 -6.43 3.14
CA PHE A 61 -2.87 -7.52 3.58
C PHE A 61 -3.98 -7.00 4.50
N SER A 62 -5.12 -7.69 4.50
CA SER A 62 -6.19 -7.45 5.46
C SER A 62 -6.85 -8.75 5.89
N ILE A 63 -7.26 -8.80 7.16
CA ILE A 63 -8.06 -9.88 7.72
C ILE A 63 -9.34 -9.24 8.22
N ASN A 64 -10.49 -9.71 7.74
CA ASN A 64 -11.79 -9.19 8.16
C ASN A 64 -12.61 -10.33 8.75
N TYR A 65 -13.26 -10.05 9.88
CA TYR A 65 -14.20 -10.95 10.50
C TYR A 65 -15.57 -10.27 10.66
N ARG A 66 -16.63 -10.93 10.20
CA ARG A 66 -18.01 -10.45 10.27
C ARG A 66 -18.89 -11.52 10.90
N PHE A 67 -19.56 -11.15 11.99
CA PHE A 67 -20.58 -11.94 12.69
C PHE A 67 -21.95 -11.81 12.03
#